data_AF-A0A7C4B1M6-F1
#
_entry.id   AF-A0A7C4B1M6-F1
#
_cell.length_a   1.000
_cell.length_b   1.000
_cell.length_c   1.000
_cell.angle_alpha   90.00
_cell.angle_beta   90.00
_cell.angle_gamma   90.00
#
_symmetry.space_group_name_H-M   'P 1'
#
loop_
_entity.id
_entity.type
_entity.pdbx_description
1 polymer ?
#
loop_
_entity_poly.entity_id
_entity_poly.type
_entity_poly.pdbx_seq_one_letter_code
_entity_poly.pdbx_strand_id
1 'polypeptide(L)'
;MKEWKKLLLIVSVFLAAFFIPFSDARVSGAIMEAFYMLQEYAQQHVLFCLIPALFIAGAISNFITQGSVIKYFGSEAKKWVSYAIASISGTILAVCSCTVLPLFSGIYKRGAGIGPAIAFLYSGPAINLLAIILTARIMGWELGLARAVGAVAFSIIIGLIMALLYKKEDKERETQAMQLFEEAREERKPWQNVIYFASLVFILIFAAWSKPGNETGFFMAVYNIKWYLTGFFLLVLAFTLIKWFKKDERVSWVGSTWSFSKQILPLLFAGVLIAGVLMGRPGTDSGLIPSDYVAALVGGNSLLSNLIASVVGAFMYFATLTEVPIVQGLIGLGMGKGPALALLLAGPALSLPNMLVIRSVIGTKKTLVYVSLVIGFATLTGMLFGIMV
;
A
#
# COMPACT_ATOMS: atom_id res chain seq x y z
N MET A 1 -10.10 28.64 -2.73
CA MET A 1 -11.37 27.87 -2.80
C MET A 1 -12.50 28.82 -3.18
N LYS A 2 -13.45 28.42 -4.04
CA LYS A 2 -14.64 29.24 -4.36
C LYS A 2 -15.50 29.45 -3.10
N GLU A 3 -16.15 30.61 -2.95
CA GLU A 3 -16.93 31.00 -1.75
C GLU A 3 -17.99 29.97 -1.36
N TRP A 4 -18.71 29.38 -2.33
CA TRP A 4 -19.68 28.32 -2.06
C TRP A 4 -19.08 27.08 -1.36
N LYS A 5 -17.83 26.72 -1.67
CA LYS A 5 -17.15 25.59 -0.99
C LYS A 5 -16.82 25.93 0.46
N LYS A 6 -16.53 27.20 0.76
CA LYS A 6 -16.31 27.66 2.14
C LYS A 6 -17.63 27.62 2.91
N LEU A 7 -18.72 28.10 2.31
CA LEU A 7 -20.06 28.05 2.90
C LEU A 7 -20.51 26.61 3.18
N LEU A 8 -20.35 25.69 2.22
CA LEU A 8 -20.63 24.26 2.42
C LEU A 8 -19.83 23.67 3.58
N LEU A 9 -18.55 24.02 3.71
CA LEU A 9 -17.71 23.54 4.80
C LEU A 9 -18.19 24.08 6.14
N ILE A 10 -18.54 25.36 6.23
CA ILE A 10 -19.07 25.98 7.45
C ILE A 10 -20.39 25.31 7.87
N VAL A 11 -21.32 25.14 6.93
CA VAL A 11 -22.61 24.46 7.20
C VAL A 11 -22.39 23.02 7.62
N SER A 12 -21.48 22.29 6.95
CA SER A 12 -21.18 20.89 7.31
C SER A 12 -20.59 20.78 8.71
N VAL A 13 -19.66 21.67 9.08
CA VAL A 13 -19.07 21.71 10.43
C VAL A 13 -20.12 22.06 11.48
N PHE A 14 -20.99 23.04 11.19
CA PHE A 14 -22.09 23.40 12.08
C PHE A 14 -23.06 22.23 12.30
N LEU A 15 -23.50 21.56 11.22
CA LEU A 15 -24.39 20.40 11.31
C LEU A 15 -23.73 19.25 12.07
N ALA A 16 -22.44 19.00 11.85
CA ALA A 16 -21.69 18.00 12.60
C ALA A 16 -21.67 18.34 14.11
N ALA A 17 -21.35 19.58 14.47
CA ALA A 17 -21.34 20.01 15.86
C ALA A 17 -22.73 19.97 16.52
N PHE A 18 -23.79 20.23 15.74
CA PHE A 18 -25.16 20.27 16.25
C PHE A 18 -25.79 18.87 16.41
N PHE A 19 -25.51 17.94 15.48
CA PHE A 19 -26.20 16.64 15.44
C PHE A 19 -25.39 15.45 15.97
N ILE A 20 -24.07 15.54 16.12
CA ILE A 20 -23.28 14.41 16.64
C ILE A 20 -23.61 14.20 18.13
N PRO A 21 -24.13 13.02 18.53
CA PRO A 21 -24.48 12.75 19.91
C PRO A 21 -23.23 12.34 20.70
N PHE A 22 -22.41 13.32 21.09
CA PHE A 22 -21.17 13.07 21.85
C PHE A 22 -21.39 12.42 23.22
N SER A 23 -22.61 12.46 23.77
CA SER A 23 -22.99 11.77 24.99
C SER A 23 -23.16 10.25 24.80
N ASP A 24 -23.30 9.78 23.56
CA ASP A 24 -23.37 8.36 23.26
C ASP A 24 -21.98 7.72 23.45
N ALA A 25 -21.93 6.64 24.23
CA ALA A 25 -20.69 5.95 24.57
C ALA A 25 -19.98 5.36 23.33
N ARG A 26 -20.74 4.92 22.32
CA ARG A 26 -20.18 4.37 21.09
C ARG A 26 -19.62 5.48 20.20
N VAL A 27 -20.29 6.62 20.10
CA VAL A 27 -19.79 7.75 19.31
C VAL A 27 -18.53 8.35 19.92
N SER A 28 -18.53 8.62 21.22
CA SER A 28 -17.35 9.13 21.93
C SER A 28 -16.19 8.13 21.92
N GLY A 29 -16.47 6.84 22.11
CA GLY A 29 -15.50 5.75 21.98
C GLY A 29 -14.88 5.69 20.59
N ALA A 30 -15.69 5.70 19.53
CA ALA A 30 -15.22 5.64 18.15
C ALA A 30 -14.31 6.82 17.78
N ILE A 31 -14.62 8.02 18.25
CA ILE A 31 -13.78 9.20 18.03
C ILE A 31 -12.43 9.04 18.73
N MET A 32 -12.42 8.63 20.00
CA MET A 32 -11.17 8.41 20.74
C MET A 32 -10.31 7.32 20.11
N GLU A 33 -10.93 6.22 19.68
CA GLU A 33 -10.26 5.13 18.98
C GLU A 33 -9.67 5.57 17.64
N ALA A 34 -10.32 6.48 16.92
CA ALA A 34 -9.74 7.06 15.71
C ALA A 34 -8.44 7.82 15.99
N PHE A 35 -8.37 8.58 17.09
CA PHE A 35 -7.15 9.28 17.48
C PHE A 35 -6.06 8.33 17.97
N TYR A 36 -6.41 7.29 18.74
CA TYR A 36 -5.45 6.26 19.13
C TYR A 36 -4.89 5.51 17.92
N MET A 37 -5.76 5.17 16.96
CA MET A 37 -5.37 4.53 15.71
C MET A 37 -4.42 5.42 14.90
N LEU A 38 -4.72 6.72 14.81
CA LEU A 38 -3.84 7.68 14.15
C LEU A 38 -2.49 7.78 14.87
N GLN A 39 -2.48 7.81 16.21
CA GLN A 39 -1.28 7.86 17.02
C GLN A 39 -0.40 6.62 16.81
N GLU A 40 -0.99 5.42 16.86
CA GLU A 40 -0.30 4.16 16.63
C GLU A 40 0.26 4.09 15.20
N TYR A 41 -0.53 4.52 14.22
CA TYR A 41 -0.10 4.63 12.83
C TYR A 41 1.09 5.61 12.69
N ALA A 42 1.04 6.78 13.33
CA ALA A 42 2.13 7.75 13.29
C ALA A 42 3.42 7.23 13.94
N GLN A 43 3.32 6.59 15.10
CA GLN A 43 4.48 6.10 15.85
C GLN A 43 5.15 4.91 15.18
N GLN A 44 4.35 3.95 14.69
CA GLN A 44 4.89 2.68 14.18
C GLN A 44 5.09 2.70 12.66
N HIS A 45 4.12 3.22 11.91
CA HIS A 45 4.10 3.05 10.46
C HIS A 45 4.64 4.28 9.72
N VAL A 46 4.38 5.49 10.21
CA VAL A 46 4.88 6.70 9.56
C VAL A 46 6.40 6.81 9.72
N LEU A 47 6.89 6.69 10.96
CA LEU A 47 8.29 6.90 11.28
C LEU A 47 9.21 5.84 10.64
N PHE A 48 8.85 4.56 10.77
CA PHE A 48 9.74 3.46 10.41
C PHE A 48 9.54 2.93 8.98
N CYS A 49 8.38 3.17 8.37
CA CYS A 49 8.07 2.66 7.03
C CYS A 49 7.82 3.78 6.00
N LEU A 50 6.89 4.69 6.29
CA LEU A 50 6.45 5.69 5.31
C LEU A 50 7.54 6.74 5.02
N ILE A 51 8.22 7.28 6.05
CA ILE A 51 9.27 8.28 5.86
C ILE A 51 10.39 7.71 4.99
N PRO A 52 11.01 6.55 5.28
CA PRO A 52 12.01 5.97 4.38
C PRO A 52 11.46 5.71 2.98
N ALA A 53 10.21 5.24 2.84
CA ALA A 53 9.59 5.03 1.52
C ALA A 53 9.39 6.33 0.73
N LEU A 54 9.07 7.45 1.37
CA LEU A 54 8.99 8.77 0.73
C LEU A 54 10.35 9.22 0.20
N PHE A 55 11.43 9.00 0.97
CA PHE A 55 12.80 9.26 0.52
C PHE A 55 13.21 8.36 -0.64
N ILE A 56 12.87 7.06 -0.60
CA ILE A 56 13.11 6.13 -1.71
C ILE A 56 12.30 6.56 -2.94
N ALA A 57 11.05 6.98 -2.80
CA ALA A 57 10.24 7.48 -3.91
C ALA A 57 10.84 8.74 -4.54
N GLY A 58 11.29 9.68 -3.72
CA GLY A 58 12.06 10.84 -4.18
C GLY A 58 13.34 10.41 -4.90
N ALA A 59 14.04 9.39 -4.40
CA ALA A 59 15.25 8.87 -5.00
C ALA A 59 14.97 8.26 -6.37
N ILE A 60 13.94 7.42 -6.49
CA ILE A 60 13.45 6.85 -7.75
C ILE A 60 13.09 7.99 -8.72
N SER A 61 12.38 9.01 -8.24
CA SER A 61 11.92 10.11 -9.08
C SER A 61 13.01 11.08 -9.50
N ASN A 62 14.23 11.00 -8.96
CA ASN A 62 15.36 11.89 -9.31
C ASN A 62 16.55 11.15 -9.92
N PHE A 63 16.85 9.94 -9.46
CA PHE A 63 18.12 9.25 -9.69
C PHE A 63 17.99 7.92 -10.43
N ILE A 64 16.78 7.45 -10.72
CA ILE A 64 16.60 6.32 -11.64
C ILE A 64 16.37 6.87 -13.05
N THR A 65 17.27 6.52 -13.98
CA THR A 65 17.09 6.84 -15.40
C THR A 65 15.72 6.40 -15.89
N GLN A 66 14.99 7.32 -16.53
CA GLN A 66 13.73 6.96 -17.19
C GLN A 66 13.92 5.83 -18.19
N GLY A 67 15.06 5.77 -18.89
CA GLY A 67 15.39 4.66 -19.78
C GLY A 67 15.34 3.28 -19.11
N SER A 68 15.77 3.15 -17.85
CA SER A 68 15.67 1.89 -17.11
C SER A 68 14.22 1.57 -16.73
N VAL A 69 13.45 2.58 -16.31
CA VAL A 69 12.02 2.41 -15.99
C VAL A 69 11.23 2.05 -17.24
N ILE A 70 11.42 2.73 -18.36
CA ILE A 70 10.75 2.45 -19.63
C ILE A 70 11.15 1.07 -20.16
N LYS A 71 12.42 0.68 -20.04
CA LYS A 71 12.90 -0.64 -20.47
C LYS A 71 12.21 -1.81 -19.75
N TYR A 72 11.95 -1.69 -18.45
CA TYR A 72 11.40 -2.79 -17.63
C TYR A 72 9.93 -2.62 -17.23
N PHE A 73 9.43 -1.39 -17.13
CA PHE A 73 8.08 -1.03 -16.69
C PHE A 73 7.31 -0.17 -17.71
N GLY A 74 7.89 0.15 -18.87
CA GLY A 74 7.21 0.88 -19.93
C GLY A 74 6.08 0.07 -20.58
N SER A 75 5.16 0.77 -21.22
CA SER A 75 3.98 0.25 -21.90
C SER A 75 4.34 -0.62 -23.11
N GLU A 76 5.46 -0.31 -23.77
CA GLU A 76 6.04 -1.07 -24.89
C GLU A 76 7.14 -2.05 -24.43
N ALA A 77 7.42 -2.16 -23.13
CA ALA A 77 8.36 -3.15 -22.62
C ALA A 77 7.86 -4.59 -22.88
N LYS A 78 8.79 -5.56 -22.91
CA LYS A 78 8.43 -6.98 -23.06
C LYS A 78 7.48 -7.38 -21.93
N LYS A 79 6.20 -7.59 -22.27
CA LYS A 79 5.12 -7.79 -21.29
C LYS A 79 5.45 -8.86 -20.25
N TRP A 80 5.93 -10.03 -20.65
CA TRP A 80 6.25 -11.09 -19.69
C TRP A 80 7.29 -10.66 -18.65
N VAL A 81 8.36 -9.99 -19.08
CA VAL A 81 9.42 -9.51 -18.18
C VAL A 81 8.87 -8.44 -17.24
N SER A 82 8.14 -7.47 -17.80
CA SER A 82 7.59 -6.35 -17.04
C SER A 82 6.63 -6.80 -15.95
N TYR A 83 5.67 -7.66 -16.30
CA TYR A 83 4.66 -8.16 -15.38
C TYR A 83 5.23 -9.19 -14.40
N ALA A 84 6.22 -10.00 -14.79
CA ALA A 84 6.91 -10.88 -13.85
C ALA A 84 7.66 -10.09 -12.78
N ILE A 85 8.44 -9.07 -13.17
CA ILE A 85 9.15 -8.22 -12.21
C ILE A 85 8.14 -7.47 -11.32
N ALA A 86 7.12 -6.86 -11.91
CA ALA A 86 6.10 -6.12 -11.17
C ALA A 86 5.36 -7.01 -10.14
N SER A 87 4.91 -8.20 -10.54
CA SER A 87 4.16 -9.12 -9.68
C SER A 87 5.02 -9.79 -8.61
N ILE A 88 6.30 -10.06 -8.86
CA ILE A 88 7.16 -10.76 -7.89
C ILE A 88 7.84 -9.79 -6.92
N SER A 89 8.14 -8.56 -7.35
CA SER A 89 8.88 -7.58 -6.55
C SER A 89 8.24 -7.28 -5.18
N GLY A 90 6.91 -7.39 -5.05
CA GLY A 90 6.21 -7.26 -3.76
C GLY A 90 6.63 -8.30 -2.72
N THR A 91 6.96 -9.52 -3.16
CA THR A 91 7.43 -10.61 -2.30
C THR A 91 8.80 -10.28 -1.68
N ILE A 92 9.69 -9.67 -2.47
CA ILE A 92 11.08 -9.38 -2.08
C ILE A 92 11.14 -8.18 -1.16
N LEU A 93 10.40 -7.12 -1.50
CA LEU A 93 10.52 -5.82 -0.84
C LEU A 93 9.74 -5.75 0.49
N ALA A 94 8.92 -6.77 0.82
CA ALA A 94 8.10 -6.84 2.04
C ALA A 94 7.41 -5.50 2.37
N VAL A 95 6.97 -4.79 1.32
CA VAL A 95 6.45 -3.42 1.44
C VAL A 95 4.98 -3.47 1.78
N CYS A 96 4.58 -2.74 2.81
CA CYS A 96 3.18 -2.54 3.13
C CYS A 96 2.53 -1.55 2.14
N SER A 97 1.21 -1.44 2.21
CA SER A 97 0.45 -0.60 1.28
C SER A 97 0.84 0.88 1.32
N CYS A 98 1.24 1.38 2.50
CA CYS A 98 1.68 2.77 2.68
C CYS A 98 3.04 3.05 2.00
N THR A 99 3.89 2.03 1.87
CA THR A 99 5.24 2.15 1.27
C THR A 99 5.24 1.92 -0.23
N VAL A 100 4.35 1.08 -0.75
CA VAL A 100 4.25 0.86 -2.21
C VAL A 100 3.72 2.10 -2.93
N LEU A 101 2.91 2.94 -2.28
CA LEU A 101 2.30 4.12 -2.89
C LEU A 101 3.31 5.20 -3.32
N PRO A 102 4.25 5.65 -2.45
CA PRO A 102 5.35 6.50 -2.88
C PRO A 102 6.17 5.88 -4.01
N LEU A 103 6.52 4.60 -3.91
CA LEU A 103 7.33 3.90 -4.92
C LEU A 103 6.62 3.85 -6.27
N PHE A 104 5.34 3.46 -6.27
CA PHE A 104 4.43 3.49 -7.41
C PHE A 104 4.38 4.88 -8.03
N SER A 105 4.20 5.92 -7.20
CA SER A 105 4.17 7.31 -7.67
C SER A 105 5.49 7.73 -8.32
N GLY A 106 6.62 7.29 -7.77
CA GLY A 106 7.96 7.53 -8.32
C GLY A 106 8.17 6.87 -9.69
N ILE A 107 7.89 5.56 -9.80
CA ILE A 107 8.07 4.83 -11.08
C ILE A 107 7.07 5.30 -12.14
N TYR A 108 5.82 5.61 -11.75
CA TYR A 108 4.79 6.09 -12.67
C TYR A 108 5.11 7.49 -13.20
N LYS A 109 5.61 8.40 -12.36
CA LYS A 109 6.12 9.72 -12.81
C LYS A 109 7.36 9.60 -13.71
N ARG A 110 8.10 8.49 -13.63
CA ARG A 110 9.27 8.19 -14.47
C ARG A 110 8.93 7.47 -15.80
N GLY A 111 7.65 7.38 -16.14
CA GLY A 111 7.21 6.85 -17.44
C GLY A 111 6.89 5.36 -17.44
N ALA A 112 6.69 4.73 -16.28
CA ALA A 112 6.10 3.39 -16.25
C ALA A 112 4.68 3.40 -16.82
N GLY A 113 4.36 2.39 -17.63
CA GLY A 113 3.00 2.13 -18.10
C GLY A 113 2.07 1.81 -16.92
N ILE A 114 0.80 2.19 -17.03
CA ILE A 114 -0.20 1.99 -15.98
C ILE A 114 -0.34 0.51 -15.61
N GLY A 115 -0.21 -0.40 -16.58
CA GLY A 115 -0.37 -1.84 -16.32
C GLY A 115 0.69 -2.41 -15.39
N PRO A 116 1.99 -2.36 -15.76
CA PRO A 116 3.08 -2.78 -14.88
C PRO A 116 3.08 -2.01 -13.55
N ALA A 117 2.77 -0.72 -13.56
CA ALA A 117 2.70 0.08 -12.34
C ALA A 117 1.57 -0.37 -11.39
N ILE A 118 0.39 -0.72 -11.91
CA ILE A 118 -0.73 -1.24 -11.12
C ILE A 118 -0.45 -2.67 -10.64
N ALA A 119 0.19 -3.52 -11.47
CA ALA A 119 0.62 -4.85 -11.06
C ALA A 119 1.58 -4.77 -9.87
N PHE A 120 2.55 -3.85 -9.92
CA PHE A 120 3.46 -3.57 -8.80
C PHE A 120 2.71 -3.06 -7.56
N LEU A 121 1.81 -2.09 -7.76
CA LEU A 121 1.03 -1.48 -6.69
C LEU A 121 0.17 -2.50 -5.93
N TYR A 122 -0.49 -3.41 -6.65
CA TYR A 122 -1.32 -4.45 -6.06
C TYR A 122 -0.48 -5.56 -5.40
N SER A 123 0.58 -6.02 -6.08
CA SER A 123 1.46 -7.09 -5.62
C SER A 123 2.12 -6.80 -4.28
N GLY A 124 2.62 -5.56 -4.09
CA GLY A 124 3.35 -5.13 -2.90
C GLY A 124 2.75 -5.61 -1.58
N PRO A 125 1.54 -5.15 -1.23
CA PRO A 125 0.87 -5.54 0.02
C PRO A 125 0.22 -6.92 -0.05
N ALA A 126 -0.13 -7.44 -1.24
CA ALA A 126 -0.88 -8.69 -1.38
C ALA A 126 -0.02 -9.96 -1.28
N ILE A 127 1.24 -9.92 -1.73
CA ILE A 127 2.18 -11.07 -1.76
C ILE A 127 3.22 -10.95 -0.63
N ASN A 128 2.86 -10.32 0.48
CA ASN A 128 3.76 -10.20 1.62
C ASN A 128 4.08 -11.60 2.18
N LEU A 129 5.36 -11.98 2.19
CA LEU A 129 5.84 -13.28 2.64
C LEU A 129 5.37 -13.61 4.07
N LEU A 130 5.43 -12.64 4.99
CA LEU A 130 4.98 -12.84 6.38
C LEU A 130 3.48 -13.09 6.44
N ALA A 131 2.70 -12.38 5.63
CA ALA A 131 1.25 -12.52 5.57
C ALA A 131 0.85 -13.90 5.03
N ILE A 132 1.53 -14.37 3.98
CA ILE A 132 1.31 -15.71 3.40
C ILE A 132 1.66 -16.80 4.41
N ILE A 133 2.82 -16.71 5.07
CA ILE A 133 3.24 -17.68 6.09
C ILE A 133 2.27 -17.70 7.26
N LEU A 134 1.86 -16.53 7.74
CA LEU A 134 0.94 -16.42 8.87
C LEU A 134 -0.45 -16.97 8.50
N THR A 135 -0.94 -16.65 7.30
CA THR A 135 -2.19 -17.21 6.75
C THR A 135 -2.12 -18.73 6.69
N ALA A 136 -1.03 -19.28 6.15
CA ALA A 136 -0.84 -20.71 6.00
C ALA A 136 -0.76 -21.45 7.35
N ARG A 137 -0.06 -20.86 8.33
CA ARG A 137 0.11 -21.47 9.67
C ARG A 137 -1.17 -21.42 10.51
N ILE A 138 -1.92 -20.32 10.42
CA ILE A 138 -3.07 -20.06 11.29
C ILE A 138 -4.37 -20.61 10.68
N MET A 139 -4.59 -20.40 9.39
CA MET A 139 -5.86 -20.71 8.72
C MET A 139 -5.76 -21.92 7.76
N GLY A 140 -4.60 -22.57 7.71
CA GLY A 140 -4.32 -23.74 6.89
C GLY A 140 -3.59 -23.41 5.59
N TRP A 141 -2.79 -24.37 5.12
CA TRP A 141 -1.92 -24.23 3.96
C TRP A 141 -2.68 -23.89 2.67
N GLU A 142 -3.88 -24.44 2.50
CA GLU A 142 -4.76 -24.21 1.35
C GLU A 142 -5.05 -22.72 1.14
N LEU A 143 -5.44 -22.01 2.21
CA LEU A 143 -5.77 -20.59 2.16
C LEU A 143 -4.52 -19.73 1.90
N GLY A 144 -3.38 -20.11 2.51
CA GLY A 144 -2.11 -19.44 2.28
C GLY A 144 -1.63 -19.54 0.83
N LEU A 145 -1.71 -20.75 0.25
CA LEU A 145 -1.37 -20.99 -1.16
C LEU A 145 -2.34 -20.26 -2.09
N ALA A 146 -3.65 -20.33 -1.83
CA ALA A 146 -4.66 -19.62 -2.61
C ALA A 146 -4.45 -18.10 -2.59
N ARG A 147 -4.09 -17.52 -1.43
CA ARG A 147 -3.71 -16.11 -1.31
C ARG A 147 -2.51 -15.77 -2.17
N ALA A 148 -1.43 -16.56 -2.08
CA ALA A 148 -0.20 -16.30 -2.83
C ALA A 148 -0.42 -16.38 -4.35
N VAL A 149 -1.04 -17.46 -4.83
CA VAL A 149 -1.32 -17.67 -6.26
C VAL A 149 -2.32 -16.64 -6.77
N GLY A 150 -3.41 -16.40 -6.03
CA GLY A 150 -4.41 -15.40 -6.37
C GLY A 150 -3.80 -14.00 -6.49
N ALA A 151 -3.00 -13.58 -5.51
CA ALA A 151 -2.39 -12.26 -5.51
C ALA A 151 -1.45 -12.04 -6.71
N VAL A 152 -0.62 -13.04 -7.06
CA VAL A 152 0.22 -12.98 -8.27
C VAL A 152 -0.64 -12.91 -9.52
N ALA A 153 -1.62 -13.81 -9.67
CA ALA A 153 -2.47 -13.86 -10.85
C ALA A 153 -3.25 -12.56 -11.06
N PHE A 154 -3.88 -12.00 -10.01
CA PHE A 154 -4.65 -10.76 -10.13
C PHE A 154 -3.79 -9.55 -10.37
N SER A 155 -2.59 -9.47 -9.79
CA SER A 155 -1.67 -8.38 -10.10
C SER A 155 -1.42 -8.30 -11.62
N ILE A 156 -1.24 -9.45 -12.27
CA ILE A 156 -0.99 -9.54 -13.71
C ILE A 156 -2.26 -9.24 -14.50
N ILE A 157 -3.38 -9.88 -14.16
CA ILE A 157 -4.66 -9.72 -14.88
C ILE A 157 -5.17 -8.27 -14.79
N ILE A 158 -5.21 -7.70 -13.58
CA ILE A 158 -5.66 -6.32 -13.34
C ILE A 158 -4.74 -5.34 -14.07
N GLY A 159 -3.42 -5.53 -13.98
CA GLY A 159 -2.47 -4.69 -14.71
C GLY A 159 -2.66 -4.77 -16.23
N LEU A 160 -2.88 -5.97 -16.79
CA LEU A 160 -3.14 -6.14 -18.22
C LEU A 160 -4.43 -5.45 -18.67
N ILE A 161 -5.51 -5.59 -17.89
CA ILE A 161 -6.78 -4.90 -18.17
C ILE A 161 -6.57 -3.38 -18.13
N MET A 162 -5.87 -2.86 -17.12
CA MET A 162 -5.56 -1.43 -17.02
C MET A 162 -4.72 -0.94 -18.21
N ALA A 163 -3.72 -1.71 -18.65
CA ALA A 163 -2.93 -1.37 -19.83
C ALA A 163 -3.77 -1.35 -21.12
N LEU A 164 -4.73 -2.27 -21.27
CA LEU A 164 -5.62 -2.31 -22.43
C LEU A 164 -6.57 -1.10 -22.45
N LEU A 165 -7.15 -0.73 -21.31
CA LEU A 165 -8.10 0.37 -21.21
C LEU A 165 -7.45 1.75 -21.43
N TYR A 166 -6.19 1.92 -21.02
CA TYR A 166 -5.52 3.24 -21.02
C TYR A 166 -4.28 3.31 -21.92
N LYS A 167 -4.15 2.38 -22.88
CA LYS A 167 -3.00 2.28 -23.79
C LYS A 167 -2.63 3.59 -24.50
N LYS A 168 -3.63 4.37 -24.92
CA LYS A 168 -3.42 5.63 -25.67
C LYS A 168 -2.78 6.71 -24.77
N GLU A 169 -3.33 6.89 -23.58
CA GLU A 169 -2.83 7.88 -22.61
C GLU A 169 -1.41 7.54 -22.12
N ASP A 170 -1.07 6.25 -22.01
CA ASP A 170 0.29 5.81 -21.66
C ASP A 170 1.31 6.16 -22.75
N LYS A 171 0.97 5.94 -24.03
CA LYS A 171 1.86 6.30 -25.15
C LYS A 171 2.15 7.80 -25.20
N GLU A 172 1.13 8.62 -24.98
CA GLU A 172 1.27 10.08 -24.95
C GLU A 172 2.20 10.51 -23.81
N ARG A 173 2.02 9.93 -22.62
CA ARG A 173 2.86 10.21 -21.45
C ARG A 173 4.30 9.75 -21.62
N GLU A 174 4.52 8.56 -22.18
CA GLU A 174 5.87 8.05 -22.45
C GLU A 174 6.61 8.90 -23.47
N THR A 175 5.92 9.35 -24.52
CA THR A 175 6.50 10.23 -25.53
C THR A 175 6.91 11.58 -24.91
N GLN A 176 6.04 12.18 -24.09
CA GLN A 176 6.35 13.41 -23.37
C GLN A 176 7.51 13.22 -22.38
N ALA A 177 7.50 12.12 -21.63
CA ALA A 177 8.57 11.81 -20.69
C ALA A 177 9.93 11.66 -21.40
N MET A 178 9.95 10.98 -22.55
CA MET A 178 11.16 10.80 -23.34
C MET A 178 11.70 12.12 -23.91
N GLN A 179 10.82 13.02 -24.38
CA GLN A 179 11.20 14.35 -24.89
C GLN A 179 11.78 15.27 -23.81
N LEU A 180 11.25 15.22 -22.58
CA LEU A 180 11.71 16.05 -21.47
C LEU A 180 13.07 15.62 -20.87
N PHE A 181 13.53 14.39 -21.13
CA PHE A 181 14.69 13.80 -20.44
C PHE A 181 15.88 13.46 -21.33
N GLU A 182 15.79 13.59 -22.67
CA GLU A 182 16.98 13.48 -23.55
C GLU A 182 18.07 14.52 -23.21
N GLU A 183 17.74 15.59 -22.48
CA GLU A 183 18.69 16.63 -22.05
C GLU A 183 19.48 16.28 -20.77
N ALA A 184 19.07 15.25 -20.00
CA ALA A 184 19.68 14.92 -18.70
C ALA A 184 20.48 13.60 -18.75
N ARG A 185 21.68 13.64 -19.36
CA ARG A 185 22.62 12.51 -19.35
C ARG A 185 23.20 12.33 -17.95
N GLU A 186 23.05 11.14 -17.36
CA GLU A 186 23.67 10.81 -16.08
C GLU A 186 25.20 10.68 -16.22
N GLU A 187 25.96 11.52 -15.50
CA GLU A 187 27.42 11.44 -15.44
C GLU A 187 27.94 10.36 -14.46
N ARG A 188 27.05 9.75 -13.66
CA ARG A 188 27.43 8.86 -12.54
C ARG A 188 27.58 7.40 -12.96
N LYS A 189 28.49 6.69 -12.27
CA LYS A 189 28.68 5.25 -12.49
C LYS A 189 27.52 4.47 -11.86
N PRO A 190 27.02 3.40 -12.52
CA PRO A 190 25.84 2.65 -12.04
C PRO A 190 25.99 2.06 -10.64
N TRP A 191 27.21 1.70 -10.22
CA TRP A 191 27.45 1.17 -8.87
C TRP A 191 27.21 2.21 -7.75
N GLN A 192 27.41 3.51 -8.02
CA GLN A 192 27.15 4.58 -7.06
C GLN A 192 25.67 4.67 -6.74
N ASN A 193 24.82 4.57 -7.78
CA ASN A 193 23.38 4.51 -7.64
C ASN A 193 22.97 3.24 -6.87
N VAL A 194 23.57 2.09 -7.17
CA VAL A 194 23.29 0.83 -6.45
C VAL A 194 23.57 0.97 -4.96
N ILE A 195 24.74 1.49 -4.56
CA ILE A 195 25.06 1.65 -3.12
C ILE A 195 24.10 2.62 -2.44
N TYR A 196 23.79 3.73 -3.11
CA TYR A 196 22.84 4.71 -2.59
C TYR A 196 21.44 4.12 -2.40
N PHE A 197 20.88 3.44 -3.41
CA PHE A 197 19.59 2.77 -3.30
C PHE A 197 19.59 1.65 -2.27
N ALA A 198 20.65 0.83 -2.24
CA ALA A 198 20.81 -0.23 -1.25
C ALA A 198 20.82 0.35 0.17
N SER A 199 21.49 1.48 0.39
CA SER A 199 21.49 2.13 1.71
C SER A 199 20.08 2.53 2.16
N LEU A 200 19.27 3.12 1.27
CA LEU A 200 17.89 3.49 1.59
C LEU A 200 17.01 2.25 1.86
N VAL A 201 17.15 1.19 1.07
CA VAL A 201 16.41 -0.06 1.24
C VAL A 201 16.80 -0.76 2.55
N PHE A 202 18.10 -0.83 2.87
CA PHE A 202 18.55 -1.43 4.13
C PHE A 202 18.16 -0.59 5.35
N ILE A 203 18.16 0.74 5.27
CA ILE A 203 17.58 1.59 6.32
C ILE A 203 16.12 1.22 6.55
N LEU A 204 15.31 1.12 5.49
CA LEU A 204 13.91 0.72 5.60
C LEU A 204 13.77 -0.67 6.26
N ILE A 205 14.52 -1.67 5.79
CA ILE A 205 14.45 -3.06 6.29
C ILE A 205 14.85 -3.14 7.77
N PHE A 206 16.00 -2.57 8.16
CA PHE A 206 16.49 -2.70 9.53
C PHE A 206 15.75 -1.79 10.52
N ALA A 207 15.32 -0.59 10.10
CA ALA A 207 14.52 0.28 10.95
C ALA A 207 13.13 -0.32 11.22
N ALA A 208 12.49 -0.90 10.19
CA ALA A 208 11.18 -1.53 10.30
C ALA A 208 11.22 -2.96 10.88
N TRP A 209 12.40 -3.48 11.26
CA TRP A 209 12.53 -4.84 11.77
C TRP A 209 11.79 -5.03 13.10
N SER A 210 10.76 -5.86 13.11
CA SER A 210 9.92 -6.14 14.27
C SER A 210 10.53 -7.22 15.18
N LYS A 211 10.11 -7.25 16.46
CA LYS A 211 10.56 -8.27 17.41
C LYS A 211 9.96 -9.62 16.99
N PRO A 212 10.78 -10.66 16.72
CA PRO A 212 10.27 -11.98 16.38
C PRO A 212 9.61 -12.64 17.60
N GLY A 213 8.66 -13.55 17.34
CA GLY A 213 7.98 -14.32 18.40
C GLY A 213 8.85 -15.41 19.05
N ASN A 214 9.97 -15.79 18.42
CA ASN A 214 10.93 -16.75 18.97
C ASN A 214 12.10 -16.00 19.63
N GLU A 215 12.41 -16.34 20.87
CA GLU A 215 13.45 -15.65 21.66
C GLU A 215 14.89 -16.02 21.25
N THR A 216 15.08 -17.09 20.47
CA THR A 216 16.38 -17.54 19.99
C THR A 216 16.38 -17.72 18.47
N GLY A 217 17.44 -17.26 17.80
CA GLY A 217 17.67 -17.47 16.38
C GLY A 217 18.14 -16.22 15.62
N PHE A 218 18.37 -16.39 14.31
CA PHE A 218 18.87 -15.33 13.41
C PHE A 218 18.04 -14.04 13.48
N PHE A 219 16.72 -14.15 13.42
CA PHE A 219 15.82 -12.98 13.42
C PHE A 219 15.92 -12.14 14.70
N MET A 220 16.16 -12.79 15.85
CA MET A 220 16.32 -12.11 17.13
C MET A 220 17.72 -11.48 17.25
N ALA A 221 18.76 -12.15 16.72
CA ALA A 221 20.10 -11.57 16.63
C ALA A 221 20.09 -10.29 15.79
N VAL A 222 19.43 -10.30 14.63
CA VAL A 222 19.25 -9.10 13.79
C VAL A 222 18.47 -8.01 14.54
N TYR A 223 17.40 -8.36 15.26
CA TYR A 223 16.62 -7.40 16.04
C TYR A 223 17.46 -6.69 17.12
N ASN A 224 18.37 -7.40 17.80
CA ASN A 224 19.24 -6.81 18.82
C ASN A 224 20.26 -5.82 18.25
N ILE A 225 20.73 -6.04 17.02
CA ILE A 225 21.73 -5.18 16.37
C ILE A 225 21.16 -4.18 15.37
N LYS A 226 19.83 -4.18 15.14
CA LYS A 226 19.19 -3.44 14.05
C LYS A 226 19.49 -1.94 14.06
N TRP A 227 19.65 -1.33 15.23
CA TRP A 227 19.96 0.10 15.35
C TRP A 227 21.40 0.43 14.94
N TYR A 228 22.35 -0.47 15.23
CA TYR A 228 23.73 -0.33 14.73
C TYR A 228 23.77 -0.49 13.21
N LEU A 229 23.05 -1.46 12.65
CA LEU A 229 22.94 -1.63 11.20
C LEU A 229 22.30 -0.42 10.53
N THR A 230 21.20 0.09 11.09
CA THR A 230 20.51 1.29 10.58
C THR A 230 21.44 2.51 10.64
N GLY A 231 22.15 2.71 11.75
CA GLY A 231 23.14 3.78 11.91
C GLY A 231 24.28 3.69 10.89
N PHE A 232 24.79 2.48 10.64
CA PHE A 232 25.80 2.25 9.61
C PHE A 232 25.31 2.67 8.22
N PHE A 233 24.12 2.22 7.80
CA PHE A 233 23.59 2.60 6.49
C PHE A 233 23.20 4.09 6.39
N LEU A 234 22.82 4.73 7.50
CA LEU A 234 22.65 6.20 7.56
C LEU A 234 23.98 6.94 7.33
N LEU A 235 25.08 6.45 7.90
CA LEU A 235 26.41 7.02 7.65
C LEU A 235 26.85 6.80 6.20
N VAL A 236 26.61 5.61 5.64
CA VAL A 236 26.84 5.34 4.22
C VAL A 236 26.02 6.31 3.37
N LEU A 237 24.72 6.46 3.64
CA LEU A 237 23.84 7.39 2.93
C LEU A 237 24.38 8.83 3.01
N ALA A 238 24.73 9.31 4.21
CA ALA A 238 25.30 10.64 4.41
C ALA A 238 26.60 10.83 3.61
N PHE A 239 27.50 9.83 3.65
CA PHE A 239 28.74 9.84 2.86
C PHE A 239 28.46 9.92 1.36
N THR A 240 27.57 9.06 0.84
CA THR A 240 27.23 9.06 -0.59
C THR A 240 26.65 10.41 -1.01
N LEU A 241 25.73 10.99 -0.24
CA LEU A 241 25.12 12.29 -0.53
C LEU A 241 26.14 13.43 -0.55
N ILE A 242 27.12 13.43 0.35
CA ILE A 242 28.14 14.48 0.40
C ILE A 242 29.17 14.31 -0.72
N LYS A 243 29.68 13.10 -0.94
CA LYS A 243 30.77 12.83 -1.88
C LYS A 243 30.34 12.69 -3.34
N TRP A 244 29.13 12.18 -3.62
CA TRP A 244 28.74 11.78 -4.97
C TRP A 244 27.64 12.62 -5.61
N PHE A 245 26.85 13.38 -4.83
CA PHE A 245 25.70 14.14 -5.35
C PHE A 245 25.99 15.64 -5.37
N LYS A 246 25.59 16.30 -6.47
CA LYS A 246 25.66 17.77 -6.59
C LYS A 246 24.59 18.44 -5.70
N LYS A 247 24.77 19.73 -5.39
CA LYS A 247 23.83 20.46 -4.53
C LYS A 247 22.42 20.48 -5.13
N ASP A 248 22.30 20.72 -6.43
CA ASP A 248 21.01 20.82 -7.12
C ASP A 248 20.27 19.48 -7.14
N GLU A 249 21.01 18.38 -7.30
CA GLU A 249 20.47 17.01 -7.22
C GLU A 249 19.87 16.72 -5.83
N ARG A 250 20.58 17.12 -4.76
CA ARG A 250 20.08 16.96 -3.38
C ARG A 250 18.83 17.80 -3.14
N VAL A 251 18.81 19.04 -3.64
CA VAL A 251 17.64 19.93 -3.53
C VAL A 251 16.45 19.35 -4.30
N SER A 252 16.65 18.85 -5.51
CA SER A 252 15.61 18.21 -6.31
C SER A 252 15.05 16.94 -5.64
N TRP A 253 15.93 16.14 -5.03
CA TRP A 253 15.54 14.97 -4.25
C TRP A 253 14.67 15.31 -3.04
N VAL A 254 15.10 16.30 -2.25
CA VAL A 254 14.31 16.79 -1.10
C VAL A 254 12.99 17.40 -1.58
N GLY A 255 13.00 18.16 -2.66
CA GLY A 255 11.80 18.77 -3.25
C GLY A 255 10.79 17.73 -3.70
N SER A 256 11.24 16.65 -4.35
CA SER A 256 10.38 15.54 -4.77
C SER A 256 9.84 14.75 -3.57
N THR A 257 10.70 14.45 -2.60
CA THR A 257 10.30 13.81 -1.33
C THR A 257 9.22 14.64 -0.63
N TRP A 258 9.44 15.96 -0.52
CA TRP A 258 8.48 16.88 0.09
C TRP A 258 7.17 17.00 -0.70
N SER A 259 7.23 16.95 -2.04
CA SER A 259 6.05 16.89 -2.90
C SER A 259 5.21 15.65 -2.60
N PHE A 260 5.83 14.47 -2.51
CA PHE A 260 5.15 13.24 -2.14
C PHE A 260 4.61 13.31 -0.71
N SER A 261 5.37 13.84 0.26
CA SER A 261 4.90 14.01 1.64
C SER A 261 3.62 14.85 1.71
N LYS A 262 3.60 16.02 1.05
CA LYS A 262 2.43 16.91 1.02
C LYS A 262 1.21 16.29 0.33
N GLN A 263 1.44 15.39 -0.62
CA GLN A 263 0.39 14.69 -1.35
C GLN A 263 -0.16 13.51 -0.53
N ILE A 264 0.72 12.71 0.08
CA ILE A 264 0.40 11.41 0.65
C ILE A 264 0.01 11.52 2.13
N LEU A 265 0.79 12.22 2.96
CA LEU A 265 0.56 12.25 4.41
C LEU A 265 -0.83 12.75 4.82
N PRO A 266 -1.35 13.89 4.28
CA PRO A 266 -2.66 14.37 4.69
C PRO A 266 -3.79 13.41 4.30
N LEU A 267 -3.68 12.79 3.13
CA LEU A 267 -4.66 11.80 2.65
C LEU A 267 -4.63 10.53 3.48
N LEU A 268 -3.42 10.06 3.85
CA LEU A 268 -3.29 8.90 4.72
C LEU A 268 -3.85 9.16 6.12
N PHE A 269 -3.55 10.31 6.73
CA PHE A 269 -4.01 10.65 8.07
C PHE A 269 -5.53 10.82 8.10
N ALA A 270 -6.09 11.51 7.10
CA ALA A 270 -7.54 11.63 6.96
C ALA A 270 -8.20 10.25 6.76
N GLY A 271 -7.62 9.40 5.91
CA GLY A 271 -8.11 8.04 5.69
C GLY A 271 -8.07 7.18 6.96
N VAL A 272 -7.00 7.27 7.76
CA VAL A 272 -6.85 6.54 9.03
C VAL A 272 -7.85 7.04 10.07
N LEU A 273 -8.07 8.36 10.19
CA LEU A 273 -9.10 8.90 11.09
C LEU A 273 -10.49 8.43 10.70
N ILE A 274 -10.85 8.51 9.42
CA ILE A 274 -12.17 8.05 8.94
C ILE A 274 -12.33 6.55 9.20
N ALA A 275 -11.31 5.75 8.89
CA ALA A 275 -11.35 4.31 9.14
C ALA A 275 -11.49 4.00 10.65
N GLY A 276 -10.76 4.73 11.51
CA GLY A 276 -10.82 4.55 12.96
C GLY A 276 -12.17 4.95 13.56
N VAL A 277 -12.81 6.02 13.08
CA VAL A 277 -14.17 6.36 13.51
C VAL A 277 -15.16 5.27 13.08
N LEU A 278 -15.04 4.79 11.84
CA LEU A 278 -15.97 3.79 11.32
C LEU A 278 -15.80 2.42 11.97
N MET A 279 -14.56 1.99 12.23
CA MET A 279 -14.26 0.58 12.53
C MET A 279 -13.48 0.35 13.82
N GLY A 280 -12.93 1.40 14.45
CA GLY A 280 -12.06 1.27 15.61
C GLY A 280 -10.69 0.66 15.28
N ARG A 281 -9.85 0.47 16.31
CA ARG A 281 -8.59 -0.25 16.18
C ARG A 281 -8.82 -1.76 16.12
N PRO A 282 -7.90 -2.53 15.51
CA PRO A 282 -7.93 -3.99 15.55
C PRO A 282 -8.14 -4.53 16.98
N GLY A 283 -9.13 -5.40 17.17
CA GLY A 283 -9.43 -6.00 18.48
C GLY A 283 -10.27 -5.13 19.42
N THR A 284 -10.71 -3.95 18.99
CA THR A 284 -11.65 -3.09 19.74
C THR A 284 -13.01 -3.06 19.03
N ASP A 285 -14.11 -3.42 19.70
CA ASP A 285 -15.48 -3.30 19.16
C ASP A 285 -16.07 -1.90 19.41
N SER A 286 -15.25 -0.88 19.18
CA SER A 286 -15.50 0.49 19.62
C SER A 286 -15.74 1.46 18.46
N GLY A 287 -15.66 0.98 17.21
CA GLY A 287 -16.05 1.75 16.03
C GLY A 287 -17.56 1.97 15.93
N LEU A 288 -17.98 2.86 15.03
CA LEU A 288 -19.40 3.07 14.73
C LEU A 288 -20.06 1.83 14.11
N ILE A 289 -19.30 1.03 13.36
CA ILE A 289 -19.74 -0.22 12.75
C ILE A 289 -19.29 -1.38 13.65
N PRO A 290 -20.20 -2.08 14.33
CA PRO A 290 -19.83 -3.19 15.21
C PRO A 290 -19.37 -4.41 14.41
N SER A 291 -18.41 -5.13 14.96
CA SER A 291 -17.81 -6.33 14.36
C SER A 291 -18.82 -7.46 14.16
N ASP A 292 -19.83 -7.58 15.04
CA ASP A 292 -20.91 -8.58 14.91
C ASP A 292 -21.75 -8.38 13.65
N TYR A 293 -22.01 -7.13 13.25
CA TYR A 293 -22.75 -6.84 12.01
C TYR A 293 -21.94 -7.26 10.79
N VAL A 294 -20.62 -7.03 10.83
CA VAL A 294 -19.72 -7.49 9.77
C VAL A 294 -19.72 -9.01 9.71
N ALA A 295 -19.59 -9.69 10.86
CA ALA A 295 -19.59 -11.15 10.96
C ALA A 295 -20.88 -11.77 10.40
N ALA A 296 -22.04 -11.21 10.74
CA ALA A 296 -23.34 -11.66 10.24
C ALA A 296 -23.46 -11.52 8.71
N LEU A 297 -22.88 -10.46 8.13
CA LEU A 297 -22.94 -10.19 6.69
C LEU A 297 -21.95 -11.02 5.87
N VAL A 298 -20.84 -11.48 6.47
CA VAL A 298 -19.82 -12.31 5.80
C VAL A 298 -19.96 -13.81 6.09
N GLY A 299 -21.02 -14.22 6.80
CA GLY A 299 -21.30 -15.61 7.14
C GLY A 299 -21.49 -16.53 5.93
N GLY A 300 -21.07 -17.79 6.08
CA GLY A 300 -21.19 -18.83 5.06
C GLY A 300 -20.31 -18.62 3.83
N ASN A 301 -20.67 -19.23 2.70
CA ASN A 301 -19.99 -19.05 1.41
C ASN A 301 -20.99 -18.79 0.28
N SER A 302 -21.40 -17.53 0.12
CA SER A 302 -22.25 -17.08 -0.99
C SER A 302 -21.57 -16.00 -1.81
N LEU A 303 -22.05 -15.74 -3.04
CA LEU A 303 -21.55 -14.62 -3.84
C LEU A 303 -21.67 -13.29 -3.07
N LEU A 304 -22.76 -13.10 -2.33
CA LEU A 304 -22.99 -11.91 -1.52
C LEU A 304 -22.00 -11.82 -0.35
N SER A 305 -21.75 -12.91 0.36
CA SER A 305 -20.77 -12.96 1.46
C SER A 305 -19.37 -12.60 0.96
N ASN A 306 -18.98 -13.12 -0.20
CA ASN A 306 -17.69 -12.81 -0.84
C ASN A 306 -17.60 -11.35 -1.31
N LEU A 307 -18.68 -10.83 -1.90
CA LEU A 307 -18.76 -9.44 -2.34
C LEU A 307 -18.64 -8.50 -1.15
N ILE A 308 -19.43 -8.72 -0.10
CA ILE A 308 -19.38 -7.93 1.12
C ILE A 308 -17.99 -8.02 1.75
N ALA A 309 -17.40 -9.21 1.85
CA ALA A 309 -16.07 -9.37 2.42
C ALA A 309 -14.99 -8.60 1.63
N SER A 310 -15.07 -8.59 0.30
CA SER A 310 -14.14 -7.81 -0.54
C SER A 310 -14.34 -6.29 -0.40
N VAL A 311 -15.59 -5.82 -0.32
CA VAL A 311 -15.91 -4.39 -0.12
C VAL A 311 -15.50 -3.95 1.28
N VAL A 312 -15.90 -4.70 2.31
CA VAL A 312 -15.52 -4.43 3.69
C VAL A 312 -14.01 -4.46 3.83
N GLY A 313 -13.32 -5.47 3.29
CA GLY A 313 -11.86 -5.51 3.20
C GLY A 313 -11.27 -4.26 2.55
N ALA A 314 -11.81 -3.83 1.40
CA ALA A 314 -11.34 -2.64 0.70
C ALA A 314 -11.44 -1.35 1.51
N PHE A 315 -12.44 -1.21 2.40
CA PHE A 315 -12.58 -0.04 3.27
C PHE A 315 -11.91 -0.23 4.63
N MET A 316 -11.67 -1.47 5.04
CA MET A 316 -10.97 -1.82 6.26
C MET A 316 -9.49 -1.44 6.17
N TYR A 317 -9.01 -0.73 7.18
CA TYR A 317 -7.59 -0.50 7.35
C TYR A 317 -7.05 -1.50 8.38
N PHE A 318 -6.42 -2.57 7.89
CA PHE A 318 -5.66 -3.50 8.72
C PHE A 318 -4.18 -3.41 8.43
N ALA A 319 -3.38 -3.48 9.49
CA ALA A 319 -2.00 -3.88 9.31
C ALA A 319 -2.00 -5.33 8.82
N THR A 320 -1.14 -5.66 7.85
CA THR A 320 -1.09 -7.00 7.26
C THR A 320 -0.87 -8.11 8.31
N LEU A 321 -0.24 -7.77 9.44
CA LEU A 321 -0.01 -8.69 10.56
C LEU A 321 -1.23 -8.92 11.44
N THR A 322 -2.14 -7.94 11.55
CA THR A 322 -3.36 -8.04 12.36
C THR A 322 -4.54 -8.60 11.56
N GLU A 323 -4.46 -8.57 10.24
CA GLU A 323 -5.49 -9.08 9.34
C GLU A 323 -5.75 -10.58 9.54
N VAL A 324 -4.71 -11.41 9.67
CA VAL A 324 -4.86 -12.86 9.81
C VAL A 324 -5.59 -13.26 11.10
N PRO A 325 -5.20 -12.77 12.30
CA PRO A 325 -5.96 -13.04 13.52
C PRO A 325 -7.42 -12.57 13.48
N ILE A 326 -7.69 -11.43 12.84
CA ILE A 326 -9.07 -10.90 12.72
C ILE A 326 -9.92 -11.81 11.84
N VAL A 327 -9.41 -12.18 10.66
CA VAL A 327 -10.12 -13.09 9.75
C VAL A 327 -10.30 -14.46 10.40
N GLN A 328 -9.31 -14.94 11.17
CA GLN A 328 -9.47 -16.16 11.96
C GLN A 328 -10.60 -16.07 12.98
N GLY A 329 -10.72 -14.94 13.69
CA GLY A 329 -11.83 -14.67 14.60
C GLY A 329 -13.19 -14.71 13.88
N LEU A 330 -13.28 -14.07 12.71
CA LEU A 330 -14.51 -14.07 11.89
C LEU A 330 -14.87 -15.47 11.38
N ILE A 331 -13.88 -16.30 11.02
CA ILE A 331 -14.11 -17.72 10.68
C ILE A 331 -14.70 -18.48 11.88
N GLY A 332 -14.19 -18.21 13.08
CA GLY A 332 -14.75 -18.76 14.33
C GLY A 332 -16.21 -18.37 14.59
N LEU A 333 -16.66 -17.23 14.03
CA LEU A 333 -18.04 -16.73 14.09
C LEU A 333 -18.91 -17.22 12.90
N GLY A 334 -18.40 -18.07 12.02
CA GLY A 334 -19.14 -18.66 10.91
C GLY A 334 -18.86 -18.08 9.52
N MET A 335 -17.83 -17.25 9.35
CA MET A 335 -17.33 -16.81 8.04
C MET A 335 -16.73 -17.99 7.27
N GLY A 336 -17.14 -18.19 6.02
CA GLY A 336 -16.54 -19.22 5.16
C GLY A 336 -15.10 -18.88 4.73
N LYS A 337 -14.34 -19.92 4.33
CA LYS A 337 -12.99 -19.76 3.77
C LYS A 337 -12.95 -18.92 2.49
N GLY A 338 -14.03 -18.93 1.70
CA GLY A 338 -14.17 -18.12 0.48
C GLY A 338 -14.17 -16.61 0.78
N PRO A 339 -15.14 -16.10 1.57
CA PRO A 339 -15.17 -14.70 1.98
C PRO A 339 -13.89 -14.28 2.70
N ALA A 340 -13.28 -15.17 3.50
CA ALA A 340 -11.99 -14.92 4.13
C ALA A 340 -10.90 -14.62 3.09
N LEU A 341 -10.78 -15.44 2.03
CA LEU A 341 -9.84 -15.18 0.93
C LEU A 341 -10.16 -13.89 0.18
N ALA A 342 -11.44 -13.59 -0.08
CA ALA A 342 -11.86 -12.35 -0.74
C ALA A 342 -11.42 -11.12 0.08
N LEU A 343 -11.58 -11.16 1.39
CA LEU A 343 -11.13 -10.09 2.29
C LEU A 343 -9.60 -9.93 2.23
N LEU A 344 -8.85 -11.04 2.35
CA LEU A 344 -7.38 -11.07 2.36
C LEU A 344 -6.73 -10.60 1.05
N LEU A 345 -7.45 -10.66 -0.06
CA LEU A 345 -7.00 -10.21 -1.39
C LEU A 345 -7.37 -8.76 -1.68
N ALA A 346 -8.48 -8.26 -1.12
CA ALA A 346 -8.94 -6.89 -1.34
C ALA A 346 -8.32 -5.90 -0.33
N GLY A 347 -8.27 -6.28 0.95
CA GLY A 347 -7.92 -5.35 2.03
C GLY A 347 -6.55 -4.70 1.91
N PRO A 348 -5.46 -5.47 1.76
CA PRO A 348 -4.11 -4.91 1.67
C PRO A 348 -3.94 -3.99 0.46
N ALA A 349 -4.69 -4.24 -0.62
CA ALA A 349 -4.58 -3.52 -1.88
C ALA A 349 -5.44 -2.24 -1.95
N LEU A 350 -6.59 -2.19 -1.25
CA LEU A 350 -7.62 -1.17 -1.50
C LEU A 350 -7.95 -0.22 -0.36
N SER A 351 -7.31 -0.27 0.82
CA SER A 351 -7.70 0.59 1.96
C SER A 351 -8.06 2.06 1.61
N LEU A 352 -9.00 2.66 2.34
CA LEU A 352 -9.43 4.06 2.11
C LEU A 352 -8.24 5.05 1.97
N PRO A 353 -7.21 5.02 2.84
CA PRO A 353 -5.99 5.79 2.65
C PRO A 353 -5.32 5.56 1.29
N ASN A 354 -5.19 4.31 0.84
CA ASN A 354 -4.58 3.98 -0.44
C ASN A 354 -5.41 4.52 -1.61
N MET A 355 -6.73 4.33 -1.60
CA MET A 355 -7.61 4.83 -2.66
C MET A 355 -7.48 6.33 -2.87
N LEU A 356 -7.42 7.10 -1.78
CA LEU A 356 -7.25 8.56 -1.84
C LEU A 356 -5.91 8.94 -2.48
N VAL A 357 -4.84 8.26 -2.11
CA VAL A 357 -3.50 8.50 -2.67
C VAL A 357 -3.45 8.09 -4.14
N ILE A 358 -3.94 6.91 -4.51
CA ILE A 358 -3.98 6.44 -5.91
C ILE A 358 -4.74 7.44 -6.77
N ARG A 359 -5.91 7.91 -6.31
CA ARG A 359 -6.69 8.95 -6.98
C ARG A 359 -5.90 10.22 -7.24
N SER A 360 -5.05 10.63 -6.31
CA SER A 360 -4.21 11.82 -6.49
C SER A 360 -3.09 11.64 -7.52
N VAL A 361 -2.72 10.40 -7.85
CA VAL A 361 -1.62 10.06 -8.77
C VAL A 361 -2.12 9.75 -10.18
N ILE A 362 -3.15 8.90 -10.31
CA ILE A 362 -3.66 8.44 -11.62
C ILE A 362 -5.03 9.02 -11.99
N GLY A 363 -5.65 9.79 -11.09
CA GLY A 363 -6.95 10.40 -11.31
C GLY A 363 -8.13 9.49 -10.96
N THR A 364 -9.32 10.10 -10.85
CA THR A 364 -10.53 9.42 -10.35
C THR A 364 -10.99 8.27 -11.25
N LYS A 365 -10.99 8.44 -12.57
CA LYS A 365 -11.48 7.41 -13.51
C LYS A 365 -10.68 6.10 -13.39
N LYS A 366 -9.34 6.19 -13.49
CA LYS A 366 -8.44 5.03 -13.38
C LYS A 366 -8.52 4.37 -12.00
N THR A 367 -8.67 5.17 -10.95
CA THR A 367 -8.80 4.66 -9.58
C THR A 367 -10.09 3.88 -9.39
N LEU A 368 -11.22 4.38 -9.89
CA LEU A 368 -12.50 3.65 -9.81
C LEU A 368 -12.43 2.31 -10.56
N VAL A 369 -11.82 2.29 -11.75
CA VAL A 369 -11.63 1.04 -12.50
C VAL A 369 -10.75 0.07 -11.71
N TYR A 370 -9.62 0.53 -11.16
CA TYR A 370 -8.74 -0.30 -10.34
C TYR A 370 -9.46 -0.89 -9.12
N VAL A 371 -10.20 -0.06 -8.37
CA VAL A 371 -10.98 -0.48 -7.19
C VAL A 371 -12.02 -1.54 -7.59
N SER A 372 -12.79 -1.29 -8.64
CA SER A 372 -13.81 -2.23 -9.11
C SER A 372 -13.21 -3.55 -9.59
N LEU A 373 -12.06 -3.51 -10.27
CA LEU A 373 -11.37 -4.72 -10.70
C LEU A 373 -10.89 -5.54 -9.49
N VAL A 374 -10.25 -4.92 -8.50
CA VAL A 374 -9.78 -5.64 -7.32
C VAL A 374 -10.94 -6.24 -6.53
N ILE A 375 -12.03 -5.49 -6.29
CA ILE A 375 -13.24 -6.01 -5.62
C ILE A 375 -13.83 -7.19 -6.40
N GLY A 376 -13.98 -7.05 -7.73
CA GLY A 376 -14.52 -8.10 -8.59
C GLY A 376 -13.69 -9.37 -8.59
N PHE A 377 -12.37 -9.26 -8.78
CA PHE A 377 -11.47 -10.43 -8.78
C PHE A 377 -11.35 -11.07 -7.39
N ALA A 378 -11.29 -10.28 -6.32
CA ALA A 378 -11.27 -10.81 -4.95
C ALA A 378 -12.57 -11.58 -4.65
N THR A 379 -13.73 -11.04 -5.03
CA THR A 379 -15.04 -11.70 -4.89
C THR A 379 -15.08 -13.01 -5.66
N LEU A 380 -14.70 -12.99 -6.94
CA LEU A 380 -14.73 -14.16 -7.81
C LEU A 380 -13.81 -15.26 -7.28
N THR A 381 -12.65 -14.89 -6.76
CA THR A 381 -11.66 -15.85 -6.25
C THR A 381 -12.07 -16.44 -4.93
N GLY A 382 -12.59 -15.63 -4.01
CA GLY A 382 -13.15 -16.13 -2.77
C GLY A 382 -14.29 -17.11 -3.05
N MET A 383 -15.18 -16.78 -3.99
CA MET A 383 -16.28 -17.66 -4.36
C MET A 383 -15.78 -18.98 -4.96
N LEU A 384 -14.86 -18.94 -5.93
CA LEU A 384 -14.29 -20.15 -6.53
C LEU A 384 -13.56 -21.00 -5.49
N PHE A 385 -12.76 -20.38 -4.63
CA PHE A 385 -12.02 -21.08 -3.58
C PHE A 385 -12.94 -21.74 -2.57
N GLY A 386 -13.97 -21.03 -2.10
CA GLY A 386 -14.93 -21.59 -1.15
C GLY A 386 -15.85 -22.66 -1.74
N ILE A 387 -15.91 -22.83 -3.07
CA ILE A 387 -16.60 -23.97 -3.71
C ILE A 387 -15.68 -25.19 -3.76
N MET A 388 -14.37 -24.99 -3.85
CA MET A 388 -13.38 -26.06 -3.94
C MET A 388 -13.03 -26.71 -2.60
N VAL A 389 -13.26 -25.99 -1.49
CA VAL A 389 -12.90 -26.38 -0.11
C VAL A 389 -14.14 -26.32 0.75
#